data_AF-A0A1G6ST67-F1
#
_entry.id   AF-A0A1G6ST67-F1
#
_cell.length_a   1.000
_cell.length_b   1.000
_cell.length_c   1.000
_cell.angle_alpha   90.00
_cell.angle_beta   90.00
_cell.angle_gamma   90.00
#
_symmetry.space_group_name_H-M   'P 1'
#
loop_
_entity.id
_entity.type
_entity.pdbx_description
1 polymer ?
#
loop_
_entity_poly.entity_id
_entity_poly.type
_entity_poly.pdbx_seq_one_letter_code
_entity_poly.pdbx_strand_id
1 'polypeptide(L)'
;MLTPPSIPLPPDLLHHKPGTVTAAQVMLWLQFSFLICCGTGGGLTALFWSSAVDFSDFEFTEDFSQGVEDLAAVVTVVIAATIATVILFGILAVKIGAGRRWAQVTTIAVMLLAFVVGFLGLYTGFEASGEAGAPVDGTRLLWTLLGLAMPLVTLLCLFTGSANQWFRQKGRDPLRTLPPQPPYAAYR
;
A
#
# COMPACT_ATOMS: atom_id res chain seq x y z
N MET A 1 -9.40 -17.84 52.32
CA MET A 1 -9.97 -16.76 51.50
C MET A 1 -9.90 -17.22 50.04
N LEU A 2 -11.03 -17.59 49.45
CA LEU A 2 -11.14 -17.93 48.04
C LEU A 2 -11.29 -16.63 47.26
N THR A 3 -10.30 -16.26 46.46
CA THR A 3 -10.44 -15.18 45.48
C THR A 3 -11.52 -15.58 44.47
N PRO A 4 -12.56 -14.76 44.24
CA PRO A 4 -13.54 -15.07 43.21
C PRO A 4 -12.81 -15.15 41.85
N PRO A 5 -13.22 -16.07 40.96
CA PRO A 5 -12.63 -16.17 39.64
C PRO A 5 -12.77 -14.83 38.94
N SER A 6 -11.64 -14.19 38.63
CA SER A 6 -11.60 -12.99 37.79
C SER A 6 -12.02 -13.40 36.39
N ILE A 7 -13.32 -13.40 36.11
CA ILE A 7 -13.82 -13.50 34.75
C ILE A 7 -13.17 -12.34 34.00
N PRO A 8 -12.30 -12.58 33.00
CA PRO A 8 -11.71 -11.49 32.24
C PRO A 8 -12.86 -10.75 31.57
N LEU A 9 -13.08 -9.51 31.99
CA LEU A 9 -14.07 -8.64 31.39
C LEU A 9 -13.76 -8.57 29.88
N PRO A 10 -14.76 -8.72 29.00
CA PRO A 10 -14.54 -8.58 27.57
C PRO A 10 -13.92 -7.19 27.32
N PRO A 11 -12.89 -7.10 26.46
CA PRO A 11 -12.19 -5.83 26.23
C PRO A 11 -13.18 -4.76 25.77
N ASP A 12 -13.08 -3.56 26.34
CA ASP A 12 -14.00 -2.44 26.09
C ASP A 12 -14.18 -2.19 24.59
N LEU A 13 -15.43 -2.13 24.13
CA LEU A 13 -15.75 -1.86 22.73
C LEU A 13 -15.21 -0.48 22.33
N LEU A 14 -14.46 -0.43 21.23
CA LEU A 14 -13.98 0.84 20.69
C LEU A 14 -15.16 1.57 20.02
N HIS A 15 -15.71 2.57 20.70
CA HIS A 15 -16.79 3.42 20.17
C HIS A 15 -16.32 4.36 19.05
N HIS A 16 -15.04 4.71 19.06
CA HIS A 16 -14.43 5.59 18.07
C HIS A 16 -13.32 4.90 17.30
N LYS A 17 -13.12 5.36 16.07
CA LYS A 17 -12.05 4.87 15.21
C LYS A 17 -10.70 5.22 15.85
N PRO A 18 -9.82 4.25 16.11
CA PRO A 18 -8.53 4.53 16.74
C PRO A 18 -7.62 5.34 15.81
N GLY A 19 -6.77 6.17 16.41
CA GLY A 19 -5.84 7.04 15.68
C GLY A 19 -4.91 6.28 14.73
N THR A 20 -4.55 5.04 15.06
CA THR A 20 -3.70 4.16 14.23
C THR A 20 -4.39 3.76 12.92
N VAL A 21 -5.69 3.48 12.94
CA VAL A 21 -6.47 3.18 11.73
C VAL A 21 -6.71 4.46 10.92
N THR A 22 -6.78 5.62 11.57
CA THR A 22 -6.81 6.92 10.87
C THR A 22 -5.49 7.23 10.21
N ALA A 23 -4.36 7.05 10.90
CA ALA A 23 -3.03 7.20 10.32
C ALA A 23 -2.82 6.26 9.13
N ALA A 24 -3.16 4.97 9.25
CA ALA A 24 -3.07 4.03 8.14
C ALA A 24 -3.95 4.44 6.94
N GLN A 25 -5.16 4.96 7.18
CA GLN A 25 -6.01 5.47 6.11
C GLN A 25 -5.43 6.71 5.44
N VAL A 26 -4.86 7.65 6.20
CA VAL A 26 -4.19 8.84 5.66
C VAL A 26 -2.98 8.43 4.84
N MET A 27 -2.16 7.49 5.32
CA MET A 27 -1.00 6.98 4.56
C MET A 27 -1.42 6.30 3.27
N LEU A 28 -2.53 5.57 3.23
CA LEU A 28 -3.08 5.03 1.99
C LEU A 28 -3.53 6.11 1.00
N TRP A 29 -4.15 7.19 1.50
CA TRP A 29 -4.50 8.34 0.65
C TRP A 29 -3.27 9.08 0.14
N LEU A 30 -2.22 9.22 0.96
CA LEU A 30 -0.96 9.79 0.52
C LEU A 30 -0.28 8.91 -0.53
N GLN A 31 -0.28 7.59 -0.36
CA GLN A 31 0.24 6.65 -1.36
C GLN A 31 -0.57 6.68 -2.66
N PHE A 32 -1.89 6.79 -2.57
CA PHE A 32 -2.78 7.00 -3.71
C PHE A 32 -2.41 8.27 -4.47
N SER A 33 -2.31 9.41 -3.76
CA SER A 33 -1.94 10.69 -4.38
C SER A 33 -0.52 10.68 -4.93
N PHE A 34 0.42 10.04 -4.23
CA PHE A 34 1.80 9.90 -4.67
C PHE A 34 1.88 9.06 -5.95
N LEU A 35 1.16 7.93 -6.04
CA LEU A 35 1.08 7.12 -7.26
C LEU A 35 0.47 7.89 -8.42
N ILE A 36 -0.55 8.72 -8.19
CA ILE A 36 -1.11 9.56 -9.24
C ILE A 36 -0.08 10.61 -9.68
N CYS A 37 0.49 11.36 -8.74
CA CYS A 37 1.43 12.45 -9.06
C CYS A 37 2.72 11.93 -9.69
N CYS A 38 3.37 10.94 -9.06
CA CYS A 38 4.64 10.37 -9.51
C CYS A 38 4.46 9.33 -10.62
N GLY A 39 3.36 8.58 -10.65
CA GLY A 39 3.07 7.65 -11.74
C GLY A 39 2.69 8.39 -13.03
N THR A 40 1.91 9.47 -12.94
CA THR A 40 1.63 10.33 -14.11
C THR A 40 2.88 11.10 -14.51
N GLY A 41 3.60 11.69 -13.55
CA GLY A 41 4.84 12.43 -13.81
C GLY A 41 5.94 11.56 -14.42
N GLY A 42 6.19 10.39 -13.84
CA GLY A 42 7.16 9.39 -14.31
C GLY A 42 6.75 8.75 -15.63
N GLY A 43 5.45 8.50 -15.84
CA GLY A 43 4.93 8.03 -17.13
C GLY A 43 5.12 9.06 -18.22
N LEU A 44 4.85 10.35 -17.94
CA LEU A 44 5.07 11.44 -18.90
C LEU A 44 6.56 11.65 -19.17
N THR A 45 7.44 11.69 -18.16
CA THR A 45 8.88 11.80 -18.42
C THR A 45 9.46 10.57 -19.10
N ALA A 46 8.96 9.36 -18.87
CA ALA A 46 9.38 8.19 -19.64
C ALA A 46 8.98 8.30 -21.12
N LEU A 47 7.78 8.84 -21.40
CA LEU A 47 7.29 9.07 -22.76
C LEU A 47 8.05 10.19 -23.50
N PHE A 48 8.47 11.25 -22.79
CA PHE A 48 9.11 12.43 -23.40
C PHE A 48 10.64 12.47 -23.27
N TRP A 49 11.23 11.73 -22.32
CA TRP A 49 12.62 11.86 -21.88
C TRP A 49 13.39 10.55 -21.84
N SER A 50 12.76 9.39 -22.08
CA SER A 50 13.55 8.18 -22.26
C SER A 50 14.40 8.36 -23.51
N SER A 51 15.71 8.23 -23.33
CA SER A 51 16.69 7.99 -24.39
C SER A 51 16.44 6.66 -25.14
N ALA A 52 15.30 6.00 -24.92
CA ALA A 52 14.77 4.96 -25.81
C ALA A 52 14.13 5.55 -27.09
N VAL A 53 13.80 6.84 -27.09
CA VAL A 53 13.56 7.61 -28.31
C VAL A 53 14.86 8.35 -28.68
N ASP A 54 15.95 7.61 -28.81
CA ASP A 54 17.14 8.14 -29.43
C ASP A 54 16.89 8.23 -30.93
N PHE A 55 16.50 9.41 -31.40
CA PHE A 55 16.28 9.64 -32.83
C PHE A 55 17.57 9.47 -33.66
N SER A 56 18.73 9.28 -33.02
CA SER A 56 20.01 9.13 -33.68
C SER A 56 20.49 7.68 -33.87
N ASP A 57 19.92 6.70 -33.17
CA ASP A 57 20.16 5.25 -33.37
C ASP A 57 19.12 4.58 -34.30
N PHE A 58 18.18 5.35 -34.85
CA PHE A 58 17.18 4.84 -35.80
C PHE A 58 17.75 4.68 -37.22
N GLU A 59 18.50 3.60 -37.45
CA GLU A 59 18.64 3.03 -38.78
C GLU A 59 17.24 2.59 -39.28
N PHE A 60 16.78 3.21 -40.37
CA PHE A 60 15.51 2.94 -41.07
C PHE A 60 15.50 1.53 -41.70
N THR A 61 15.43 0.49 -40.88
CA THR A 61 15.22 -0.90 -41.31
C THR A 61 14.18 -1.58 -40.41
N GLU A 62 13.55 -2.65 -40.90
CA GLU A 62 12.25 -3.23 -40.47
C GLU A 62 12.05 -3.49 -38.96
N ASP A 63 13.11 -3.53 -38.15
CA ASP A 63 13.09 -3.77 -36.69
C ASP A 63 12.52 -2.62 -35.84
N PHE A 64 12.38 -1.41 -36.42
CA PHE A 64 11.82 -0.25 -35.71
C PHE A 64 10.37 -0.49 -35.25
N SER A 65 9.57 -1.16 -36.08
CA SER A 65 8.15 -1.38 -35.79
C SER A 65 7.95 -2.31 -34.57
N GLN A 66 8.77 -3.36 -34.46
CA GLN A 66 8.72 -4.31 -33.34
C GLN A 66 9.22 -3.70 -32.03
N GLY A 67 10.31 -2.92 -32.05
CA GLY A 67 10.82 -2.25 -30.84
C GLY A 67 9.85 -1.20 -30.29
N VAL A 68 9.15 -0.47 -31.17
CA VAL A 68 8.11 0.49 -30.77
C VAL A 68 6.86 -0.22 -30.25
N GLU A 69 6.47 -1.36 -30.84
CA GLU A 69 5.32 -2.15 -30.39
C GLU A 69 5.56 -2.77 -29.00
N ASP A 70 6.75 -3.32 -28.74
CA ASP A 70 7.11 -3.86 -27.43
C ASP A 70 7.21 -2.78 -26.35
N LEU A 71 7.79 -1.62 -26.66
CA LEU A 71 7.82 -0.48 -25.74
C LEU A 71 6.40 0.02 -25.44
N ALA A 72 5.55 0.15 -26.47
CA ALA A 72 4.16 0.56 -26.30
C ALA A 72 3.37 -0.45 -25.47
N ALA A 73 3.60 -1.76 -25.65
CA ALA A 73 2.99 -2.81 -24.85
C ALA A 73 3.41 -2.72 -23.38
N VAL A 74 4.71 -2.56 -23.09
CA VAL A 74 5.23 -2.40 -21.73
C VAL A 74 4.66 -1.14 -21.07
N VAL A 75 4.66 -0.01 -21.77
CA VAL A 75 4.07 1.24 -21.25
C VAL A 75 2.59 1.09 -20.96
N THR A 76 1.83 0.44 -21.86
CA THR A 76 0.40 0.18 -21.67
C THR A 76 0.15 -0.70 -20.44
N VAL A 77 0.95 -1.75 -20.25
CA VAL A 77 0.88 -2.62 -19.07
C VAL A 77 1.18 -1.83 -17.79
N VAL A 78 2.21 -0.97 -17.80
CA VAL A 78 2.57 -0.13 -16.63
C VAL A 78 1.47 0.87 -16.30
N ILE A 79 0.87 1.52 -17.30
CA ILE A 79 -0.25 2.44 -17.10
C ILE A 79 -1.46 1.68 -16.53
N ALA A 80 -1.82 0.55 -17.12
CA ALA A 80 -2.94 -0.27 -16.66
C ALA A 80 -2.72 -0.76 -15.21
N ALA A 81 -1.51 -1.23 -14.88
CA ALA A 81 -1.13 -1.65 -13.54
C ALA A 81 -1.18 -0.48 -12.53
N THR A 82 -0.74 0.72 -12.94
CA THR A 82 -0.81 1.92 -12.11
C THR A 82 -2.26 2.30 -11.81
N ILE A 83 -3.13 2.33 -12.83
CA ILE A 83 -4.57 2.61 -12.66
C ILE A 83 -5.21 1.58 -11.72
N ALA A 84 -4.93 0.29 -11.93
CA ALA A 84 -5.45 -0.78 -11.08
C ALA A 84 -5.00 -0.60 -9.62
N THR A 85 -3.74 -0.23 -9.40
CA THR A 85 -3.17 0.00 -8.06
C THR A 85 -3.80 1.20 -7.37
N VAL A 86 -4.01 2.30 -8.11
CA VAL A 86 -4.68 3.52 -7.62
C VAL A 86 -6.12 3.21 -7.20
N ILE A 87 -6.88 2.48 -8.02
CA ILE A 87 -8.24 2.03 -7.68
C ILE A 87 -8.22 1.16 -6.42
N LEU A 88 -7.29 0.21 -6.34
CA LEU A 88 -7.12 -0.67 -5.18
C LEU A 88 -6.88 0.14 -3.90
N PHE A 89 -5.97 1.11 -3.91
CA PHE A 89 -5.69 1.96 -2.75
C PHE A 89 -6.88 2.82 -2.33
N GLY A 90 -7.63 3.38 -3.27
CA GLY A 90 -8.88 4.09 -2.97
C GLY A 90 -9.90 3.20 -2.27
N ILE A 91 -10.10 1.97 -2.77
CA ILE A 91 -11.00 0.99 -2.15
C ILE A 91 -10.52 0.59 -0.75
N LEU A 92 -9.24 0.26 -0.60
CA LEU A 92 -8.65 -0.17 0.67
C LEU A 92 -8.73 0.94 1.73
N ALA A 93 -8.46 2.20 1.37
CA ALA A 93 -8.55 3.33 2.29
C ALA A 93 -9.96 3.46 2.89
N VAL A 94 -10.98 3.37 2.05
CA VAL A 94 -12.39 3.41 2.50
C VAL A 94 -12.74 2.20 3.36
N LYS A 95 -12.32 1.00 2.96
CA LYS A 95 -12.68 -0.25 3.65
C LYS A 95 -11.93 -0.45 4.97
N ILE A 96 -10.72 0.09 5.11
CA ILE A 96 -9.99 0.18 6.38
C ILE A 96 -10.74 1.08 7.37
N GLY A 97 -11.24 2.23 6.90
CA GLY A 97 -12.08 3.11 7.70
C GLY A 97 -13.37 2.43 8.19
N ALA A 98 -13.92 1.50 7.41
CA ALA A 98 -15.08 0.69 7.78
C ALA A 98 -14.74 -0.50 8.71
N GLY A 99 -13.47 -0.76 9.01
CA GLY A 99 -13.02 -1.87 9.85
C GLY A 99 -13.25 -3.26 9.24
N ARG A 100 -13.19 -3.37 7.91
CA ARG A 100 -13.28 -4.67 7.22
C ARG A 100 -11.96 -5.43 7.35
N ARG A 101 -12.00 -6.62 7.94
CA ARG A 101 -10.81 -7.46 8.17
C ARG A 101 -10.09 -7.88 6.88
N TRP A 102 -10.83 -8.16 5.80
CA TRP A 102 -10.23 -8.46 4.51
C TRP A 102 -9.39 -7.28 3.99
N ALA A 103 -9.85 -6.04 4.20
CA ALA A 103 -9.11 -4.86 3.78
C ALA A 103 -7.81 -4.69 4.58
N GLN A 104 -7.82 -4.98 5.88
CA GLN A 104 -6.60 -5.01 6.70
C GLN A 104 -5.57 -6.00 6.12
N VAL A 105 -6.00 -7.25 5.86
CA VAL A 105 -5.11 -8.30 5.35
C VAL A 105 -4.57 -7.95 3.96
N THR A 106 -5.44 -7.50 3.05
CA THR A 106 -5.02 -7.09 1.70
C THR A 106 -4.05 -5.91 1.76
N THR A 107 -4.29 -4.91 2.61
CA THR A 107 -3.34 -3.80 2.77
C THR A 107 -2.00 -4.29 3.29
N ILE A 108 -1.96 -5.15 4.31
CA ILE A 108 -0.70 -5.72 4.80
C ILE A 108 0.04 -6.45 3.68
N ALA A 109 -0.66 -7.30 2.91
CA ALA A 109 -0.06 -8.04 1.80
C ALA A 109 0.52 -7.10 0.73
N VAL A 110 -0.22 -6.05 0.34
CA VAL A 110 0.24 -5.09 -0.66
C VAL A 110 1.44 -4.27 -0.16
N MET A 111 1.44 -3.85 1.11
CA MET A 111 2.58 -3.13 1.68
C MET A 111 3.82 -4.01 1.76
N LEU A 112 3.69 -5.28 2.15
CA LEU A 112 4.80 -6.24 2.13
C LEU A 112 5.31 -6.49 0.71
N LEU A 113 4.40 -6.61 -0.27
CA LEU A 113 4.79 -6.74 -1.67
C LEU A 113 5.56 -5.51 -2.15
N ALA A 114 5.12 -4.30 -1.79
CA ALA A 114 5.83 -3.07 -2.12
C ALA A 114 7.25 -3.04 -1.54
N PHE A 115 7.45 -3.58 -0.33
CA PHE A 115 8.78 -3.78 0.24
C PHE A 115 9.63 -4.75 -0.57
N VAL A 116 9.10 -5.93 -0.89
CA VAL A 116 9.82 -6.95 -1.68
C VAL A 116 10.22 -6.40 -3.04
N VAL A 117 9.27 -5.77 -3.75
CA VAL A 117 9.51 -5.17 -5.08
C VAL A 117 10.48 -3.99 -4.99
N GLY A 118 10.36 -3.14 -3.96
CA GLY A 118 11.29 -2.01 -3.76
C GLY A 118 12.73 -2.46 -3.53
N PHE A 119 12.95 -3.49 -2.72
CA PHE A 119 14.28 -4.07 -2.50
C PHE A 119 14.80 -4.83 -3.72
N LEU A 120 13.94 -5.60 -4.42
CA LEU A 120 14.32 -6.25 -5.67
C LEU A 120 14.74 -5.23 -6.73
N GLY A 121 14.00 -4.13 -6.88
CA GLY A 121 14.33 -3.07 -7.82
C GLY A 121 15.67 -2.39 -7.52
N LEU A 122 16.00 -2.21 -6.24
CA LEU A 122 17.35 -1.79 -5.84
C LEU A 122 18.39 -2.83 -6.27
N TYR A 123 18.19 -4.10 -5.91
CA TYR A 123 19.12 -5.19 -6.22
C TYR A 123 19.39 -5.35 -7.72
N THR A 124 18.35 -5.44 -8.56
CA THR A 124 18.49 -5.56 -10.01
C THR A 124 19.05 -4.30 -10.65
N GLY A 125 18.75 -3.13 -10.06
CA GLY A 125 19.34 -1.86 -10.47
C GLY A 125 20.85 -1.79 -10.24
N PHE A 126 21.38 -2.52 -9.25
CA PHE A 126 22.82 -2.67 -9.01
C PHE A 126 23.48 -3.68 -9.97
N GLU A 127 22.78 -4.75 -10.36
CA GLU A 127 23.32 -5.74 -11.31
C GLU A 127 23.39 -5.19 -12.75
N ALA A 128 22.40 -4.39 -13.17
CA ALA A 128 22.32 -3.85 -14.53
C ALA A 128 23.40 -2.81 -14.85
N SER A 129 23.98 -2.13 -13.86
CA SER A 129 25.03 -1.13 -14.08
C SER A 129 26.43 -1.74 -14.26
N GLY A 130 26.58 -3.07 -14.26
CA GLY A 130 27.89 -3.73 -14.43
C GLY A 130 28.89 -3.51 -13.29
N GLU A 131 28.52 -2.70 -12.30
CA GLU A 131 29.35 -2.31 -11.17
C GLU A 131 28.87 -3.02 -9.91
N ALA A 132 29.08 -4.33 -9.85
CA ALA A 132 29.00 -5.08 -8.60
C ALA A 132 30.07 -4.54 -7.63
N GLY A 133 29.71 -3.54 -6.81
CA GLY A 133 30.59 -2.87 -5.86
C GLY A 133 30.79 -1.36 -6.04
N ALA A 134 30.10 -0.69 -6.99
CA ALA A 134 30.11 0.76 -7.04
C ALA A 134 29.49 1.38 -5.78
N PRO A 135 29.96 2.57 -5.35
CA PRO A 135 29.36 3.29 -4.24
C PRO A 135 27.87 3.46 -4.53
N VAL A 136 27.05 2.98 -3.59
CA VAL A 136 25.59 3.11 -3.64
C VAL A 136 25.25 4.50 -4.13
N ASP A 137 24.57 4.59 -5.28
CA ASP A 137 24.07 5.83 -5.83
C ASP A 137 23.05 6.40 -4.83
N GLY A 138 23.56 7.16 -3.85
CA GLY A 138 22.91 7.41 -2.56
C GLY A 138 21.54 8.06 -2.73
N THR A 139 21.38 8.79 -3.83
CA THR A 139 20.14 9.40 -4.29
C THR A 139 19.05 8.35 -4.55
N ARG A 140 19.35 7.26 -5.28
CA ARG A 140 18.37 6.20 -5.57
C ARG A 140 17.94 5.48 -4.29
N LEU A 141 18.90 5.15 -3.43
CA LEU A 141 18.62 4.54 -2.13
C LEU A 141 17.75 5.44 -1.25
N LEU A 142 18.06 6.75 -1.17
CA LEU A 142 17.28 7.74 -0.45
C LEU A 142 15.84 7.81 -0.97
N TRP A 143 15.64 7.89 -2.29
CA TRP A 143 14.30 7.95 -2.88
C TRP A 143 13.50 6.66 -2.66
N THR A 144 14.12 5.49 -2.79
CA THR A 144 13.44 4.21 -2.52
C THR A 144 13.08 4.07 -1.05
N LEU A 145 13.98 4.44 -0.12
CA LEU A 145 13.69 4.43 1.32
C LEU A 145 12.57 5.41 1.67
N LEU A 146 12.55 6.60 1.06
CA LEU A 146 11.50 7.58 1.23
C LEU A 146 10.15 7.05 0.70
N GLY A 147 10.16 6.37 -0.44
CA GLY A 147 8.98 5.70 -1.00
C GLY A 147 8.46 4.56 -0.13
N LEU A 148 9.36 3.80 0.51
CA LEU A 148 9.03 2.69 1.41
C LEU A 148 8.61 3.14 2.82
N ALA A 149 8.87 4.41 3.20
CA ALA A 149 8.49 4.94 4.50
C ALA A 149 6.95 4.93 4.71
N MET A 150 6.17 5.26 3.68
CA MET A 150 4.69 5.27 3.80
C MET A 150 4.12 3.84 3.99
N PRO A 151 4.54 2.82 3.22
CA PRO A 151 4.22 1.42 3.50
C PRO A 151 4.62 0.97 4.91
N LEU A 152 5.81 1.38 5.39
CA LEU A 152 6.29 1.04 6.74
C LEU A 152 5.34 1.55 7.82
N VAL A 153 5.03 2.85 7.78
CA VAL A 153 4.16 3.49 8.77
C VAL A 153 2.76 2.87 8.72
N THR A 154 2.26 2.56 7.52
CA THR A 154 0.98 1.87 7.34
C THR A 154 0.98 0.51 8.02
N LEU A 155 2.02 -0.30 7.83
CA LEU A 155 2.17 -1.61 8.47
C LEU A 155 2.22 -1.50 9.98
N LEU A 156 3.08 -0.62 10.51
CA LEU A 156 3.21 -0.40 11.95
C LEU A 156 1.86 -0.02 12.56
N CYS A 157 1.13 0.89 11.94
CA CYS A 157 -0.20 1.29 12.39
C CYS A 157 -1.20 0.12 12.39
N LEU A 158 -1.20 -0.72 11.36
CA LEU A 158 -2.12 -1.85 11.24
C LEU A 158 -1.79 -3.02 12.17
N PHE A 159 -0.55 -3.13 12.66
CA PHE A 159 -0.15 -4.15 13.64
C PHE A 159 -0.40 -3.73 15.10
N THR A 160 -0.80 -2.49 15.36
CA THR A 160 -1.11 -2.04 16.72
C THR A 160 -2.31 -2.79 17.33
N GLY A 161 -2.29 -2.97 18.65
CA GLY A 161 -3.37 -3.64 19.39
C GLY A 161 -4.73 -2.96 19.17
N SER A 162 -4.77 -1.63 19.12
CA SER A 162 -5.98 -0.85 18.88
C SER A 162 -6.55 -1.04 17.47
N ALA A 163 -5.70 -1.13 16.45
CA ALA A 163 -6.12 -1.46 15.08
C ALA A 163 -6.67 -2.88 15.02
N ASN A 164 -5.97 -3.85 15.61
CA ASN A 164 -6.44 -5.24 15.66
C ASN A 164 -7.79 -5.37 16.36
N GLN A 165 -8.01 -4.65 17.46
CA GLN A 165 -9.30 -4.61 18.14
C GLN A 165 -10.39 -4.01 17.25
N TRP A 166 -10.12 -2.89 16.57
CA TRP A 166 -11.05 -2.26 15.61
C TRP A 166 -11.49 -3.22 14.50
N PHE A 167 -10.57 -3.97 13.90
CA PHE A 167 -10.92 -4.94 12.86
C PHE A 167 -11.60 -6.20 13.41
N ARG A 168 -11.23 -6.65 14.61
CA ARG A 168 -11.88 -7.80 15.28
C ARG A 168 -13.34 -7.51 15.62
N GLN A 169 -13.66 -6.29 16.05
CA GLN A 169 -15.03 -5.87 16.32
C GLN A 169 -15.81 -5.44 15.05
N LYS A 170 -15.27 -5.66 13.84
CA LYS A 170 -15.91 -5.29 12.55
C LYS A 170 -16.11 -3.77 12.37
N GLY A 171 -15.26 -2.96 12.99
CA GLY A 171 -15.20 -1.52 12.79
C GLY A 171 -16.37 -0.77 13.43
N ARG A 172 -17.10 -0.01 12.58
CA ARG A 172 -18.18 0.89 12.98
C ARG A 172 -19.46 0.17 13.43
N ASP A 173 -19.67 -1.06 12.99
CA ASP A 173 -20.88 -1.84 13.27
C ASP A 173 -20.59 -3.12 14.08
N PRO A 174 -20.08 -3.02 15.33
CA PRO A 174 -19.78 -4.21 16.14
C PRO A 174 -21.05 -4.98 16.55
N LEU A 175 -22.17 -4.27 16.73
CA LEU A 175 -23.42 -4.83 17.23
C LEU A 175 -24.29 -5.46 16.14
N ARG A 176 -24.01 -5.21 14.85
CA ARG A 176 -24.83 -5.73 13.73
C ARG A 176 -24.85 -7.26 13.66
N THR A 177 -23.86 -7.92 14.27
CA THR A 177 -23.78 -9.39 14.31
C THR A 177 -23.99 -9.99 15.69
N LEU A 178 -24.27 -9.17 16.70
CA LEU A 178 -24.70 -9.68 17.99
C LEU A 178 -26.23 -9.90 17.94
N PRO A 179 -26.74 -10.99 18.52
CA PRO A 179 -28.17 -11.14 18.69
C PRO A 179 -28.72 -9.93 19.47
N PRO A 180 -29.97 -9.50 19.23
CA PRO A 180 -30.56 -8.39 19.94
C PRO A 180 -30.38 -8.63 21.44
N GLN A 181 -29.63 -7.74 22.10
CA GLN A 181 -29.43 -7.91 23.53
C GLN A 181 -30.79 -7.75 24.20
N PRO A 182 -31.20 -8.70 25.08
CA PRO A 182 -32.42 -8.53 25.84
C PRO A 182 -32.30 -7.22 26.63
N PRO A 183 -33.42 -6.47 26.80
CA PRO A 183 -33.39 -5.25 27.59
C PRO A 183 -32.86 -5.60 28.97
N TYR A 184 -31.67 -5.09 29.33
CA TYR A 184 -31.19 -5.20 30.70
C TYR A 184 -32.25 -4.57 31.59
N ALA A 185 -32.83 -5.37 32.49
CA ALA A 185 -33.66 -4.84 33.55
C ALA A 185 -32.83 -3.78 34.27
N ALA A 186 -33.34 -2.55 34.34
CA ALA A 186 -32.72 -1.49 35.11
C ALA A 186 -32.52 -2.01 36.53
N TYR A 187 -31.28 -2.18 36.95
CA TYR A 187 -30.96 -2.39 38.37
C TYR A 187 -31.50 -1.18 39.12
N ARG A 188 -32.56 -1.41 39.92
CA ARG A 188 -33.02 -0.48 40.96
C ARG A 188 -32.29 -0.81 42.25
#